data_AF-A0A963G774-F1
#
_entry.id   AF-A0A963G774-F1
#
_cell.length_a   1.000
_cell.length_b   1.000
_cell.length_c   1.000
_cell.angle_alpha   90.00
_cell.angle_beta   90.00
_cell.angle_gamma   90.00
#
_symmetry.space_group_name_H-M   'P 1'
#
loop_
_entity.id
_entity.type
_entity.pdbx_description
1 polymer ?
#
loop_
_entity_poly.entity_id
_entity_poly.type
_entity_poly.pdbx_seq_one_letter_code
_entity_poly.pdbx_strand_id
1 'polypeptide(L)'
;MNRNQQIWLGELIRCWEALAPADDNTRKTLAGLIGLEWQPPVDQRGTEATPAPEPELPPPVEPSAAPPPQPVTQLPEEPPPNPQASELPRVAIEEEAQLQAAEWDAVEVLNPPQPHNRQYNNQLPPLFRPLWSRTIVTTLASRRLPIGFVDAERLVSTMAEARPVERIPRQPRWTTMKGVQLLLDKTPGMAPFMSDQAALAA
;
A
#
# COMPACT_ATOMS: atom_id res chain seq x y z
N MET A 1 -10.82 23.96 0.97
CA MET A 1 -10.26 23.24 2.13
C MET A 1 -10.83 21.82 2.15
N ASN A 2 -10.18 20.87 1.46
CA ASN A 2 -10.53 19.45 1.54
C ASN A 2 -9.55 18.77 2.50
N ARG A 3 -9.92 18.68 3.78
CA ARG A 3 -9.23 17.78 4.71
C ARG A 3 -9.64 16.37 4.32
N ASN A 4 -8.69 15.58 3.81
CA ASN A 4 -8.80 14.13 3.66
C ASN A 4 -8.98 13.48 5.05
N GLN A 5 -10.18 13.60 5.62
CA GLN A 5 -10.58 12.79 6.76
C GLN A 5 -10.87 11.39 6.20
N GLN A 6 -9.90 10.49 6.36
CA GLN A 6 -10.15 9.07 6.19
C GLN A 6 -11.16 8.70 7.29
N ILE A 7 -12.41 8.51 6.90
CA ILE A 7 -13.42 7.98 7.79
C ILE A 7 -13.22 6.47 7.83
N TRP A 8 -12.93 5.96 9.04
CA TRP A 8 -12.57 4.56 9.22
C TRP A 8 -13.82 3.73 9.51
N LEU A 9 -13.88 2.51 8.97
CA LEU A 9 -14.93 1.53 9.25
C LEU A 9 -15.23 1.36 10.75
N GLY A 10 -14.23 1.60 11.62
CA GLY A 10 -14.39 1.55 13.07
C GLY A 10 -15.34 2.62 13.66
N GLU A 11 -15.46 3.80 13.05
CA GLU A 11 -16.42 4.82 13.50
C GLU A 11 -17.86 4.40 13.20
N LEU A 12 -18.10 3.80 12.02
CA LEU A 12 -19.40 3.24 11.66
C LEU A 12 -19.85 2.18 12.66
N ILE A 13 -18.94 1.27 13.04
CA ILE A 13 -19.23 0.21 14.03
C ILE A 13 -19.58 0.83 15.40
N ARG A 14 -18.81 1.82 15.87
CA ARG A 14 -19.11 2.51 17.14
C ARG A 14 -20.45 3.24 17.10
N CYS A 15 -20.78 3.89 15.99
CA CYS A 15 -22.08 4.53 15.81
C CYS A 15 -23.23 3.51 15.85
N TRP A 16 -23.07 2.34 15.24
CA TRP A 16 -24.07 1.27 15.29
C TRP A 16 -24.23 0.68 16.69
N GLU A 17 -23.14 0.48 17.43
CA GLU A 17 -23.23 0.03 18.83
C GLU A 17 -23.91 1.06 19.73
N ALA A 18 -23.59 2.35 19.56
CA ALA A 18 -24.15 3.41 20.40
C ALA A 18 -25.63 3.69 20.12
N LEU A 19 -26.05 3.61 18.85
CA LEU A 19 -27.40 3.97 18.43
C LEU A 19 -28.32 2.76 18.26
N ALA A 20 -27.77 1.54 18.24
CA ALA A 20 -28.48 0.27 18.08
C ALA A 20 -29.62 0.33 17.02
N PRO A 21 -29.32 0.72 15.77
CA PRO A 21 -30.36 0.92 14.75
C PRO A 21 -31.07 -0.40 14.45
N ALA A 22 -32.41 -0.36 14.54
CA ALA A 22 -33.27 -1.53 14.40
C ALA A 22 -33.44 -1.99 12.95
N ASP A 23 -33.25 -1.09 11.98
CA ASP A 23 -33.52 -1.34 10.57
C ASP A 23 -32.34 -0.94 9.66
N ASP A 24 -32.30 -1.55 8.48
CA ASP A 24 -31.24 -1.35 7.48
C ASP A 24 -31.27 0.05 6.85
N ASN A 25 -32.44 0.71 6.81
CA ASN A 25 -32.53 2.06 6.27
C ASN A 25 -31.86 3.08 7.21
N THR A 26 -32.01 2.91 8.52
CA THR A 26 -31.29 3.69 9.53
C THR A 26 -29.79 3.43 9.44
N ARG A 27 -29.35 2.19 9.25
CA ARG A 27 -27.92 1.86 9.05
C ARG A 27 -27.33 2.52 7.80
N LYS A 28 -28.07 2.50 6.69
CA LYS A 28 -27.70 3.16 5.43
C LYS A 28 -27.58 4.67 5.61
N THR A 29 -28.51 5.28 6.33
CA THR A 29 -28.50 6.72 6.61
C THR A 29 -27.30 7.11 7.46
N LEU A 30 -26.99 6.34 8.51
CA LEU A 30 -25.80 6.55 9.34
C LEU A 30 -24.50 6.42 8.54
N ALA A 31 -24.40 5.43 7.66
CA ALA A 31 -23.26 5.28 6.75
C ALA A 31 -23.11 6.50 5.82
N GLY A 32 -24.23 6.98 5.23
CA GLY A 32 -24.23 8.15 4.37
C GLY A 32 -23.81 9.44 5.08
N LEU A 33 -24.24 9.63 6.35
CA LEU A 33 -23.84 10.80 7.16
C LEU A 33 -22.33 10.85 7.44
N ILE A 34 -21.67 9.69 7.43
CA ILE A 34 -20.21 9.57 7.58
C ILE A 34 -19.52 9.33 6.22
N GLY A 35 -20.18 9.62 5.09
CA GLY A 35 -19.57 9.53 3.76
C GLY A 35 -19.21 8.10 3.30
N LEU A 36 -19.80 7.07 3.91
CA LEU A 36 -19.66 5.67 3.48
C LEU A 36 -20.89 5.23 2.69
N GLU A 37 -20.65 4.59 1.54
CA GLU A 37 -21.71 3.94 0.78
C GLU A 37 -21.91 2.51 1.32
N TRP A 38 -23.01 2.29 2.02
CA TRP A 38 -23.36 0.97 2.54
C TRP A 38 -24.39 0.28 1.63
N GLN A 39 -24.04 -0.92 1.19
CA GLN A 39 -24.96 -1.83 0.50
C GLN A 39 -25.38 -2.92 1.49
N PRO A 40 -26.69 -3.19 1.64
CA PRO A 40 -27.15 -4.28 2.49
C PRO A 40 -26.56 -5.60 1.97
N PRO A 41 -26.23 -6.55 2.88
CA PRO A 41 -25.75 -7.85 2.46
C PRO A 41 -26.83 -8.48 1.57
N VAL A 42 -26.51 -8.66 0.30
CA VAL A 42 -27.38 -9.37 -0.64
C VAL A 42 -27.52 -10.77 -0.11
N ASP A 43 -28.75 -11.19 0.16
CA ASP A 43 -29.03 -12.53 0.69
C ASP A 43 -28.70 -13.56 -0.39
N GLN A 44 -27.46 -14.04 -0.39
CA GLN A 44 -26.94 -14.99 -1.39
C GLN A 44 -27.55 -16.39 -1.25
N ARG A 45 -28.53 -16.58 -0.37
CA ARG A 45 -29.12 -17.90 -0.08
C ARG A 45 -30.26 -18.33 -1.02
N GLY A 46 -30.68 -17.50 -1.97
CA GLY A 46 -31.87 -17.78 -2.79
C GLY A 46 -31.67 -17.90 -4.30
N THR A 47 -30.54 -17.45 -4.85
CA THR A 47 -30.33 -17.45 -6.31
C THR A 47 -29.48 -18.64 -6.72
N GLU A 48 -30.15 -19.74 -7.06
CA GLU A 48 -29.61 -20.81 -7.88
C GLU A 48 -28.94 -20.16 -9.10
N ALA A 49 -27.61 -20.20 -9.16
CA ALA A 49 -26.85 -19.58 -10.22
C ALA A 49 -27.26 -20.23 -11.54
N THR A 50 -27.99 -19.49 -12.38
CA THR A 50 -28.18 -19.90 -13.78
C THR A 50 -26.77 -19.98 -14.39
N PRO A 51 -26.35 -21.14 -14.91
CA PRO A 51 -25.00 -21.31 -15.42
C PRO A 51 -24.73 -20.26 -16.50
N ALA A 52 -23.67 -19.48 -16.29
CA ALA A 52 -23.24 -18.50 -17.28
C ALA A 52 -22.91 -19.23 -18.59
N PRO A 53 -23.27 -18.67 -19.76
CA PRO A 53 -22.94 -19.26 -21.06
C PRO A 53 -21.42 -19.46 -21.16
N GLU A 54 -21.04 -20.67 -21.54
CA GLU A 54 -19.66 -21.12 -21.67
C GLU A 54 -18.94 -20.24 -22.71
N PRO A 55 -17.85 -19.54 -22.34
CA PRO A 55 -17.14 -18.68 -23.28
C PRO A 55 -16.52 -19.53 -24.40
N GLU A 56 -16.84 -19.20 -25.66
CA GLU A 56 -16.24 -19.82 -26.84
C GLU A 56 -14.72 -19.68 -26.80
N LEU A 57 -14.02 -20.80 -26.65
CA LEU A 57 -12.56 -20.84 -26.66
C LEU A 57 -12.04 -20.48 -28.07
N PRO A 58 -11.01 -19.63 -28.18
CA PRO A 58 -10.35 -19.36 -29.45
C PRO A 58 -9.72 -20.65 -30.01
N PRO A 59 -9.62 -20.77 -31.36
CA PRO A 59 -9.07 -21.96 -31.99
C PRO A 59 -7.63 -22.22 -31.54
N PRO A 60 -7.24 -23.51 -31.40
CA PRO A 60 -5.92 -23.89 -30.94
C PRO A 60 -4.84 -23.36 -31.88
N VAL A 61 -3.94 -22.54 -31.35
CA VAL A 61 -2.73 -22.10 -32.04
C VAL A 61 -1.80 -23.30 -32.15
N GLU A 62 -1.50 -23.73 -33.38
CA GLU A 62 -0.59 -24.85 -33.61
C GLU A 62 0.80 -24.55 -33.02
N PRO A 63 1.38 -25.49 -32.25
CA PRO A 63 2.68 -25.31 -31.62
C PRO A 63 3.77 -25.25 -32.69
N SER A 64 4.25 -24.03 -32.98
CA SER A 64 5.46 -23.80 -33.75
C SER A 64 6.63 -24.48 -33.05
N ALA A 65 7.25 -25.45 -33.74
CA ALA A 65 8.35 -26.25 -33.24
C ALA A 65 9.42 -25.39 -32.57
N ALA A 66 9.69 -25.66 -31.30
CA ALA A 66 10.73 -24.98 -30.54
C ALA A 66 12.10 -25.26 -31.20
N PRO A 67 12.90 -24.22 -31.49
CA PRO A 67 14.26 -24.43 -31.99
C PRO A 67 15.10 -25.20 -30.96
N PRO A 68 16.08 -26.00 -31.42
CA PRO A 68 16.90 -26.82 -30.56
C PRO A 68 17.65 -25.96 -29.51
N PRO A 69 17.91 -26.51 -28.30
CA PRO A 69 18.59 -25.80 -27.23
C PRO A 69 20.01 -25.45 -27.69
N GLN A 70 20.27 -24.16 -27.87
CA GLN A 70 21.62 -23.67 -28.12
C GLN A 70 22.46 -23.86 -26.84
N PRO A 71 23.73 -24.28 -26.96
CA PRO A 71 24.63 -24.37 -25.82
C PRO A 71 24.67 -23.02 -25.11
N VAL A 72 24.43 -23.05 -23.80
CA VAL A 72 24.44 -21.85 -22.95
C VAL A 72 25.85 -21.29 -22.95
N THR A 73 26.14 -20.38 -23.89
CA THR A 73 27.31 -19.51 -23.83
C THR A 73 27.21 -18.78 -22.50
N GLN A 74 28.17 -19.03 -21.61
CA GLN A 74 28.30 -18.31 -20.35
C GLN A 74 28.24 -16.82 -20.70
N LEU A 75 27.14 -16.17 -20.32
CA LEU A 75 26.97 -14.75 -20.52
C LEU A 75 28.17 -14.09 -19.84
N PRO A 76 28.98 -13.30 -20.56
CA PRO A 76 30.04 -12.51 -19.95
C PRO A 76 29.43 -11.79 -18.75
N GLU A 77 30.09 -11.92 -17.60
CA GLU A 77 29.71 -11.28 -16.35
C GLU A 77 29.50 -9.79 -16.67
N GLU A 78 28.23 -9.39 -16.79
CA GLU A 78 27.88 -8.06 -17.24
C GLU A 78 28.39 -7.11 -16.15
N PRO A 79 29.33 -6.20 -16.46
CA PRO A 79 29.88 -5.30 -15.47
C PRO A 79 28.71 -4.58 -14.79
N PRO A 80 28.75 -4.41 -13.45
CA PRO A 80 27.64 -3.84 -12.70
C PRO A 80 27.20 -2.56 -13.41
N PRO A 81 25.90 -2.39 -13.70
CA PRO A 81 25.42 -1.27 -14.48
C PRO A 81 25.96 -0.02 -13.83
N ASN A 82 26.85 0.66 -14.56
CA ASN A 82 27.38 1.95 -14.14
C ASN A 82 26.15 2.79 -13.80
N PRO A 83 25.99 3.29 -12.55
CA PRO A 83 24.89 4.16 -12.21
C PRO A 83 25.09 5.43 -13.01
N GLN A 84 24.60 5.41 -14.25
CA GLN A 84 24.38 6.61 -15.03
C GLN A 84 23.42 7.38 -14.16
N ALA A 85 23.97 8.37 -13.45
CA ALA A 85 23.22 9.40 -12.80
C ALA A 85 22.18 9.83 -13.82
N SER A 86 20.92 9.47 -13.54
CA SER A 86 19.81 9.96 -14.32
C SER A 86 19.91 11.47 -14.18
N GLU A 87 20.44 12.12 -15.22
CA GLU A 87 20.46 13.56 -15.35
C GLU A 87 19.00 13.95 -15.54
N LEU A 88 18.28 13.99 -14.42
CA LEU A 88 16.95 14.55 -14.37
C LEU A 88 17.05 15.91 -15.05
N PRO A 89 16.20 16.20 -16.05
CA PRO A 89 16.26 17.45 -16.77
C PRO A 89 16.17 18.57 -15.75
N ARG A 90 17.30 19.29 -15.59
CA ARG A 90 17.34 20.50 -14.78
C ARG A 90 16.43 21.49 -15.47
N VAL A 91 15.21 21.61 -14.96
CA VAL A 91 14.34 22.72 -15.32
C VAL A 91 15.08 23.96 -14.87
N ALA A 92 15.62 24.69 -15.84
CA ALA A 92 16.14 26.03 -15.62
C ALA A 92 14.95 26.84 -15.10
N ILE A 93 14.93 27.09 -13.80
CA ILE A 93 14.03 28.07 -13.22
C ILE A 93 14.58 29.39 -13.75
N GLU A 94 13.90 29.99 -14.72
CA GLU A 94 14.17 31.36 -15.15
C GLU A 94 13.96 32.28 -13.94
N GLU A 95 15.07 32.55 -13.28
CA GLU A 95 15.21 33.46 -12.16
C GLU A 95 15.15 34.88 -12.72
N GLU A 96 13.95 35.41 -12.96
CA GLU A 96 13.65 36.86 -13.03
C GLU A 96 12.17 37.12 -13.34
N ALA A 97 11.26 36.50 -12.59
CA ALA A 97 9.99 37.18 -12.35
C ALA A 97 10.28 38.28 -11.32
N GLN A 98 10.42 39.53 -11.79
CA GLN A 98 10.28 40.70 -10.93
C GLN A 98 8.93 40.58 -10.23
N LEU A 99 8.95 39.99 -9.03
CA LEU A 99 7.82 39.95 -8.13
C LEU A 99 7.51 41.41 -7.81
N GLN A 100 6.55 41.98 -8.54
CA GLN A 100 5.91 43.22 -8.14
C GLN A 100 5.52 43.02 -6.69
N ALA A 101 6.10 43.83 -5.80
CA ALA A 101 5.88 43.77 -4.37
C ALA A 101 4.37 43.68 -4.13
N ALA A 102 3.91 42.47 -3.83
CA ALA A 102 2.52 42.25 -3.50
C ALA A 102 2.24 43.06 -2.23
N GLU A 103 1.03 43.60 -2.10
CA GLU A 103 0.55 44.46 -1.01
C GLU A 103 0.78 43.89 0.42
N TRP A 104 1.28 42.67 0.52
CA TRP A 104 1.73 41.97 1.71
C TRP A 104 3.05 42.51 2.27
N ASP A 105 3.79 43.34 1.54
CA ASP A 105 4.99 44.05 2.03
C ASP A 105 4.65 45.15 3.06
N ALA A 106 3.38 45.55 3.16
CA ALA A 106 2.91 46.53 4.15
C ALA A 106 2.56 45.91 5.52
N VAL A 107 2.79 44.60 5.71
CA VAL A 107 2.49 43.95 6.99
C VAL A 107 3.63 44.24 7.96
N GLU A 108 3.30 44.92 9.06
CA GLU A 108 4.22 45.16 10.18
C GLU A 108 4.85 43.83 10.60
N VAL A 109 6.17 43.72 10.45
CA VAL A 109 6.93 42.51 10.77
C VAL A 109 6.69 42.20 12.24
N LEU A 110 5.91 41.15 12.49
CA LEU A 110 5.71 40.63 13.84
C LEU A 110 7.08 40.41 14.47
N ASN A 111 7.32 41.06 15.60
CA ASN A 111 8.55 40.89 16.36
C ASN A 111 8.84 39.39 16.47
N PRO A 112 10.06 38.93 16.13
CA PRO A 112 10.40 37.53 16.25
C PRO A 112 10.06 37.10 17.67
N PRO A 113 9.32 35.99 17.84
CA PRO A 113 8.91 35.55 19.17
C PRO A 113 10.16 35.48 20.02
N GLN A 114 10.22 36.28 21.09
CA GLN A 114 11.37 36.26 21.97
C GLN A 114 11.60 34.79 22.37
N PRO A 115 12.85 34.30 22.35
CA PRO A 115 13.13 32.92 22.70
C PRO A 115 12.67 32.73 24.14
N HIS A 116 11.45 32.24 24.30
CA HIS A 116 10.94 31.85 25.59
C HIS A 116 11.84 30.67 25.94
N ASN A 117 12.72 30.88 26.91
CA ASN A 117 13.67 29.91 27.44
C ASN A 117 12.92 28.80 28.22
N ARG A 118 11.74 28.41 27.73
CA ARG A 118 11.08 27.17 28.07
C ARG A 118 11.97 26.10 27.48
N GLN A 119 12.76 25.49 28.35
CA GLN A 119 13.20 24.11 28.15
C GLN A 119 11.91 23.29 27.98
N TYR A 120 11.40 23.23 26.76
CA TYR A 120 10.36 22.29 26.42
C TYR A 120 11.00 20.94 26.70
N ASN A 121 10.42 20.22 27.66
CA ASN A 121 10.75 18.83 27.85
C ASN A 121 10.32 18.14 26.55
N ASN A 122 11.25 18.02 25.60
CA ASN A 122 11.04 17.64 24.20
C ASN A 122 10.70 16.15 24.05
N GLN A 123 10.35 15.48 25.15
CA GLN A 123 9.81 14.14 25.15
C GLN A 123 8.35 14.20 24.72
N LEU A 124 8.14 14.51 23.44
CA LEU A 124 6.87 14.25 22.79
C LEU A 124 6.58 12.75 22.95
N PRO A 125 5.35 12.37 23.31
CA PRO A 125 4.97 10.97 23.32
C PRO A 125 5.16 10.38 21.91
N PRO A 126 5.60 9.12 21.79
CA PRO A 126 5.85 8.50 20.51
C PRO A 126 4.59 8.51 19.64
N LEU A 127 4.75 8.73 18.33
CA LEU A 127 3.62 8.82 17.40
C LEU A 127 2.77 7.55 17.39
N PHE A 128 3.42 6.40 17.59
CA PHE A 128 2.79 5.10 17.60
C PHE A 128 2.98 4.40 18.94
N ARG A 129 1.92 3.72 19.39
CA ARG A 129 2.04 2.73 20.47
C ARG A 129 2.91 1.57 19.97
N PRO A 130 3.74 0.93 20.82
CA PRO A 130 4.64 -0.14 20.39
C PRO A 130 3.95 -1.28 19.61
N LEU A 131 2.73 -1.66 20.00
CA LEU A 131 1.93 -2.67 19.30
C LEU A 131 1.54 -2.25 17.86
N TRP A 132 1.29 -0.97 17.65
CA TRP A 132 0.92 -0.43 16.35
C TRP A 132 2.13 -0.38 15.42
N SER A 133 3.29 0.07 15.89
CA SER A 133 4.53 0.08 15.10
C SER A 133 4.84 -1.31 14.56
N ARG A 134 4.82 -2.34 15.42
CA ARG A 134 5.04 -3.73 15.00
C ARG A 134 4.02 -4.18 13.96
N THR A 135 2.75 -3.85 14.14
CA THR A 135 1.67 -4.26 13.22
C THR A 135 1.83 -3.58 11.86
N ILE A 136 2.10 -2.27 11.84
CA ILE A 136 2.31 -1.49 10.62
C ILE A 136 3.52 -2.04 9.86
N VAL A 137 4.66 -2.19 10.54
CA VAL A 137 5.88 -2.72 9.90
C VAL A 137 5.66 -4.13 9.38
N THR A 138 5.07 -5.04 10.19
CA THR A 138 4.83 -6.43 9.76
C THR A 138 3.90 -6.47 8.55
N THR A 139 2.88 -5.62 8.52
CA THR A 139 1.92 -5.55 7.42
C THR A 139 2.58 -5.01 6.16
N LEU A 140 3.33 -3.91 6.25
CA LEU A 140 4.09 -3.34 5.14
C LEU A 140 5.19 -4.28 4.63
N ALA A 141 5.78 -5.06 5.54
CA ALA A 141 6.81 -6.05 5.24
C ALA A 141 6.27 -7.37 4.67
N SER A 142 4.98 -7.62 4.83
CA SER A 142 4.39 -8.87 4.42
C SER A 142 4.26 -8.94 2.90
N ARG A 143 4.65 -10.07 2.33
CA ARG A 143 4.45 -10.40 0.91
C ARG A 143 3.70 -11.71 0.77
N ARG A 144 2.86 -11.84 -0.26
CA ARG A 144 2.23 -13.11 -0.61
C ARG A 144 3.27 -14.02 -1.28
N LEU A 145 3.48 -15.20 -0.72
CA LEU A 145 4.32 -16.25 -1.29
C LEU A 145 3.53 -17.57 -1.40
N PRO A 146 3.79 -18.40 -2.43
CA PRO A 146 3.15 -19.71 -2.59
C PRO A 146 3.80 -20.75 -1.67
N ILE A 147 3.71 -20.52 -0.36
CA ILE A 147 4.28 -21.37 0.69
C ILE A 147 3.19 -22.05 1.55
N GLY A 148 1.92 -21.84 1.23
CA GLY A 148 0.81 -22.48 1.93
C GLY A 148 0.66 -23.96 1.62
N PHE A 149 -0.52 -24.49 1.96
CA PHE A 149 -0.93 -25.85 1.61
C PHE A 149 -0.98 -26.02 0.09
N VAL A 150 -0.96 -27.28 -0.35
CA VAL A 150 -1.13 -27.61 -1.77
C VAL A 150 -2.48 -27.09 -2.23
N ASP A 151 -2.47 -26.40 -3.36
CA ASP A 151 -3.68 -25.94 -4.03
C ASP A 151 -4.23 -27.11 -4.87
N ALA A 152 -5.03 -27.95 -4.22
CA ALA A 152 -5.55 -29.17 -4.81
C ALA A 152 -6.42 -28.89 -6.04
N GLU A 153 -7.21 -27.82 -6.02
CA GLU A 153 -8.06 -27.43 -7.14
C GLU A 153 -7.22 -27.09 -8.37
N ARG A 154 -6.20 -26.24 -8.20
CA ARG A 154 -5.31 -25.88 -9.30
C ARG A 154 -4.49 -27.06 -9.81
N LEU A 155 -4.08 -27.96 -8.92
CA LEU A 155 -3.39 -29.19 -9.28
C LEU A 155 -4.28 -30.11 -10.13
N VAL A 156 -5.53 -30.34 -9.69
CA VAL A 156 -6.51 -31.16 -10.41
C VAL A 156 -6.83 -30.56 -11.78
N SER A 157 -7.06 -29.25 -11.87
CA SER A 157 -7.26 -28.55 -13.15
C SER A 157 -6.07 -28.74 -14.09
N THR A 158 -4.84 -28.61 -13.60
CA THR A 158 -3.62 -28.81 -14.42
C THR A 158 -3.53 -30.24 -14.96
N MET A 159 -3.85 -31.23 -14.12
CA MET A 159 -3.85 -32.65 -14.51
C MET A 159 -4.99 -32.99 -15.48
N ALA A 160 -6.18 -32.45 -15.26
CA ALA A 160 -7.35 -32.66 -16.12
C ALA A 160 -7.10 -32.15 -17.54
N GLU A 161 -6.34 -31.07 -17.68
CA GLU A 161 -5.92 -30.51 -18.96
C GLU A 161 -4.70 -31.23 -19.58
N ALA A 162 -4.27 -32.35 -19.01
CA ALA A 162 -3.09 -33.12 -19.41
C ALA A 162 -1.80 -32.27 -19.51
N ARG A 163 -1.70 -31.19 -18.73
CA ARG A 163 -0.50 -30.36 -18.67
C ARG A 163 0.48 -30.91 -17.64
N PRO A 164 1.80 -30.95 -17.94
CA PRO A 164 2.79 -31.40 -16.99
C PRO A 164 2.85 -30.45 -15.77
N VAL A 165 2.88 -31.02 -14.57
CA VAL A 165 2.99 -30.26 -13.33
C VAL A 165 4.48 -30.02 -13.02
N GLU A 166 5.03 -28.92 -13.52
CA GLU A 166 6.44 -28.56 -13.28
C GLU A 166 6.72 -28.20 -11.81
N ARG A 167 5.72 -27.64 -11.13
CA ARG A 167 5.81 -27.24 -9.73
C ARG A 167 4.47 -27.45 -9.04
N ILE A 168 4.50 -28.01 -7.83
CA ILE A 168 3.31 -28.20 -7.02
C ILE A 168 2.70 -26.82 -6.69
N PRO A 169 1.47 -26.53 -7.14
CA PRO A 169 0.83 -25.26 -6.83
C PRO A 169 0.52 -25.21 -5.33
N ARG A 170 0.79 -24.06 -4.71
CA ARG A 170 0.57 -23.84 -3.28
C ARG A 170 -0.24 -22.57 -3.08
N GLN A 171 -1.11 -22.60 -2.07
CA GLN A 171 -1.91 -21.47 -1.69
C GLN A 171 -1.01 -20.29 -1.25
N PRO A 172 -1.27 -19.07 -1.75
CA PRO A 172 -0.49 -17.89 -1.36
C PRO A 172 -0.77 -17.52 0.09
N ARG A 173 0.28 -17.37 0.90
CA ARG A 173 0.22 -16.86 2.27
C ARG A 173 1.06 -15.60 2.44
N TRP A 174 0.57 -14.67 3.26
CA TRP A 174 1.35 -13.52 3.71
C TRP A 174 2.49 -13.99 4.61
N THR A 175 3.69 -13.52 4.34
CA THR A 175 4.88 -13.88 5.10
C THR A 175 5.91 -12.77 5.08
N THR A 176 6.69 -12.69 6.16
CA THR A 176 7.84 -11.79 6.33
C THR A 176 9.18 -12.53 6.23
N MET A 177 9.19 -13.81 5.80
CA MET A 177 10.38 -14.67 5.78
C MET A 177 11.57 -14.12 4.97
N LYS A 178 11.34 -13.19 4.04
CA LYS A 178 12.42 -12.59 3.25
C LYS A 178 13.08 -11.38 3.93
N GLY A 179 12.68 -11.08 5.17
CA GLY A 179 13.06 -9.86 5.86
C GLY A 179 12.54 -8.61 5.13
N VAL A 180 12.88 -7.46 5.69
CA VAL A 180 12.70 -6.16 5.05
C VAL A 180 13.90 -5.28 5.31
N GLN A 181 14.22 -4.44 4.33
CA GLN A 181 15.18 -3.36 4.50
C GLN A 181 14.40 -2.07 4.77
N LEU A 182 14.71 -1.41 5.88
CA LEU A 182 14.13 -0.12 6.26
C LEU A 182 15.13 0.99 5.94
N LEU A 183 14.69 2.00 5.19
CA LEU A 183 15.44 3.23 4.95
C LEU A 183 14.82 4.32 5.82
N LEU A 184 15.60 4.87 6.74
CA LEU A 184 15.17 5.92 7.67
C LEU A 184 15.86 7.23 7.30
N ASP A 185 15.06 8.27 7.03
CA ASP A 185 15.58 9.62 6.80
C ASP A 185 16.06 10.24 8.13
N LYS A 186 17.34 10.61 8.17
CA LYS A 186 18.01 11.23 9.32
C LYS A 186 18.38 12.70 9.08
N THR A 187 17.74 13.37 8.12
CA THR A 187 17.93 14.81 7.88
C THR A 187 17.48 15.64 9.10
N PRO A 188 17.99 16.88 9.28
CA PRO A 188 17.57 17.74 10.38
C PRO A 188 16.07 18.03 10.45
N GLY A 189 15.36 17.99 9.31
CA GLY A 189 13.90 18.10 9.26
C GLY A 189 13.17 16.95 9.97
N MET A 190 13.83 15.81 10.15
CA MET A 190 13.30 14.65 10.85
C MET A 190 13.64 14.63 12.36
N ALA A 191 14.31 15.67 12.88
CA ALA A 191 14.66 15.78 14.29
C ALA A 191 13.49 15.49 15.27
N PRO A 192 12.24 15.96 15.01
CA PRO A 192 11.11 15.66 15.89
C PRO A 192 10.76 14.17 16.01
N PHE A 193 11.15 13.34 15.04
CA PHE A 193 10.79 11.92 14.95
C PHE A 193 11.95 10.98 15.30
N MET A 194 13.12 11.50 15.68
CA MET A 194 14.31 10.66 15.93
C MET A 194 14.10 9.60 17.02
N SER A 195 13.31 9.91 18.06
CA SER A 195 12.99 8.93 19.11
C SER A 195 12.14 7.78 18.58
N ASP A 196 11.18 8.06 17.70
CA ASP A 196 10.33 7.04 17.07
C ASP A 196 11.13 6.18 16.10
N GLN A 197 12.03 6.79 15.32
CA GLN A 197 12.93 6.08 14.43
C GLN A 197 13.91 5.17 15.18
N ALA A 198 14.44 5.64 16.31
CA ALA A 198 15.30 4.83 17.17
C ALA A 198 14.53 3.65 17.79
N ALA A 199 13.31 3.89 18.27
CA ALA A 199 12.44 2.85 18.81
C ALA A 199 12.01 1.83 17.74
N LEU A 200 11.89 2.26 16.48
CA LEU A 200 11.58 1.39 15.35
C LEU A 200 12.75 0.48 14.94
N ALA A 201 13.98 0.97 15.11
CA ALA A 201 15.21 0.28 14.73
C ALA A 201 15.79 -0.62 15.84
N ALA A 202 15.27 -0.52 17.07
CA ALA A 202 15.66 -1.33 18.23
C ALA A 202 14.95 -2.68 18.27
#